data_AF-E8UAQ5-F1
#
_entry.id   AF-E8UAQ5-F1
#
_cell.length_a   1.000
_cell.length_b   1.000
_cell.length_c   1.000
_cell.angle_alpha   90.00
_cell.angle_beta   90.00
_cell.angle_gamma   90.00
#
_symmetry.space_group_name_H-M   'P 1'
#
loop_
_entity.id
_entity.type
_entity.pdbx_description
1 polymer ?
#
loop_
_entity_poly.entity_id
_entity_poly.type
_entity_poly.pdbx_seq_one_letter_code
_entity_poly.pdbx_strand_id
1 'polypeptide(L)'
;MMSHFRVLALLLGLGGVAASSADRVYTSLDPNVCRTVEQDTESEFIRQLCPGVARVTLEVSEGDLRTNVRVRTANGRWSDLRLMELVSSGFSSLGPRAEWVVGRGVPLALILRYNASEVSEAPERLTSYLVVSKVTGTGVCVVGVVKPSAQANVRARALAEQAGGRPCLRAP
;
A
#
# COMPACT_ATOMS: atom_id res chain seq x y z
N MET A 1 -66.25 6.97 -34.16
CA MET A 1 -65.45 7.07 -32.91
C MET A 1 -64.87 5.69 -32.63
N MET A 2 -63.56 5.48 -32.79
CA MET A 2 -62.78 4.51 -32.01
C MET A 2 -61.30 4.74 -32.29
N SER A 3 -60.54 4.83 -31.21
CA SER A 3 -59.29 5.55 -31.06
C SER A 3 -58.09 4.69 -31.45
N HIS A 4 -57.16 5.25 -32.22
CA HIS A 4 -55.85 4.66 -32.48
C HIS A 4 -54.93 4.87 -31.27
N PHE A 5 -54.69 3.81 -30.50
CA PHE A 5 -53.66 3.81 -29.45
C PHE A 5 -52.28 3.57 -30.09
N ARG A 6 -51.45 4.63 -30.20
CA ARG A 6 -50.02 4.50 -30.52
C ARG A 6 -49.25 4.23 -29.24
N VAL A 7 -48.75 3.01 -29.09
CA VAL A 7 -47.82 2.65 -28.00
C VAL A 7 -46.40 2.99 -28.45
N LEU A 8 -45.80 4.00 -27.83
CA LEU A 8 -44.40 4.36 -28.01
C LEU A 8 -43.55 3.53 -27.03
N ALA A 9 -42.83 2.52 -27.54
CA ALA A 9 -41.93 1.71 -26.73
C ALA A 9 -40.63 2.47 -26.45
N LEU A 10 -40.43 2.90 -25.20
CA LEU A 10 -39.21 3.55 -24.72
C LEU A 10 -38.16 2.48 -24.37
N LEU A 11 -37.17 2.29 -25.25
CA LEU A 11 -36.01 1.42 -25.00
C LEU A 11 -35.06 2.09 -23.99
N LEU A 12 -35.23 1.76 -22.71
CA LEU A 12 -34.27 2.06 -21.64
C LEU A 12 -33.02 1.18 -21.83
N GLY A 13 -32.00 1.73 -22.46
CA GLY A 13 -30.67 1.11 -22.53
C GLY A 13 -30.04 1.03 -21.14
N LEU A 14 -29.99 -0.16 -20.55
CA LEU A 14 -29.17 -0.43 -19.37
C LEU A 14 -27.69 -0.38 -19.77
N GLY A 15 -27.09 0.80 -19.69
CA GLY A 15 -25.64 0.95 -19.69
C GLY A 15 -25.07 0.32 -18.42
N GLY A 16 -24.67 -0.94 -18.50
CA GLY A 16 -23.92 -1.60 -17.43
C GLY A 16 -22.62 -0.84 -17.19
N VAL A 17 -22.49 -0.22 -16.01
CA VAL A 17 -21.20 0.31 -15.55
C VAL A 17 -20.30 -0.91 -15.34
N ALA A 18 -19.40 -1.16 -16.28
CA ALA A 18 -18.35 -2.14 -16.09
C ALA A 18 -17.50 -1.68 -14.89
N ALA A 19 -17.72 -2.31 -13.73
CA ALA A 19 -16.82 -2.18 -12.61
C ALA A 19 -15.44 -2.67 -13.09
N SER A 20 -14.53 -1.75 -13.34
CA SER A 20 -13.14 -2.08 -13.68
C SER A 20 -12.56 -2.78 -12.45
N SER A 21 -12.49 -4.11 -12.48
CA SER A 21 -11.84 -4.89 -11.43
C SER A 21 -10.39 -4.41 -11.32
N ALA A 22 -10.00 -3.88 -10.18
CA ALA A 22 -8.60 -3.63 -9.90
C ALA A 22 -7.92 -4.97 -9.62
N ASP A 23 -6.76 -5.18 -10.21
CA ASP A 23 -5.98 -6.40 -10.04
C ASP A 23 -5.13 -6.29 -8.78
N ARG A 24 -4.98 -7.43 -8.08
CA ARG A 24 -4.02 -7.55 -6.98
C ARG A 24 -2.73 -8.15 -7.48
N VAL A 25 -1.64 -7.40 -7.37
CA VAL A 25 -0.29 -7.83 -7.77
C VAL A 25 0.61 -7.86 -6.54
N TYR A 26 1.50 -8.84 -6.46
CA TYR A 26 2.43 -8.97 -5.34
C TYR A 26 3.86 -8.83 -5.83
N THR A 27 4.67 -8.07 -5.11
CA THR A 27 6.12 -8.01 -5.32
C THR A 27 6.86 -8.44 -4.06
N SER A 28 8.07 -8.99 -4.24
CA SER A 28 8.90 -9.46 -3.12
C SER A 28 9.57 -8.29 -2.41
N LEU A 29 9.67 -8.41 -1.08
CA LEU A 29 10.49 -7.60 -0.20
C LEU A 29 11.60 -8.45 0.47
N ASP A 30 11.81 -9.67 -0.02
CA ASP A 30 12.91 -10.53 0.44
C ASP A 30 14.25 -9.83 0.18
N PRO A 31 15.12 -9.67 1.19
CA PRO A 31 16.43 -9.02 1.04
C PRO A 31 17.31 -9.63 -0.05
N ASN A 32 17.14 -10.91 -0.38
CA ASN A 32 17.89 -11.59 -1.44
C ASN A 32 17.38 -11.26 -2.86
N VAL A 33 16.14 -10.76 -2.97
CA VAL A 33 15.57 -10.28 -4.23
C VAL A 33 15.86 -8.79 -4.42
N CYS A 34 15.97 -8.04 -3.32
CA CYS A 34 16.25 -6.62 -3.36
C CYS A 34 17.73 -6.34 -3.64
N ARG A 35 18.00 -5.27 -4.38
CA ARG A 35 19.37 -4.82 -4.67
C ARG A 35 19.85 -3.86 -3.59
N THR A 36 20.86 -4.24 -2.83
CA THR A 36 21.53 -3.32 -1.89
C THR A 36 22.12 -2.12 -2.64
N VAL A 37 21.82 -0.92 -2.15
CA VAL A 37 22.32 0.35 -2.69
C VAL A 37 23.16 1.13 -1.70
N GLU A 38 23.07 0.79 -0.42
CA GLU A 38 23.90 1.33 0.65
C GLU A 38 23.92 0.33 1.79
N GLN A 39 25.08 0.19 2.42
CA GLN A 39 25.25 -0.64 3.59
C GLN A 39 26.40 -0.06 4.41
N ASP A 40 26.15 0.14 5.70
CA ASP A 40 27.14 0.53 6.68
C ASP A 40 27.07 -0.48 7.82
N THR A 41 28.15 -1.23 7.98
CA THR A 41 28.27 -2.27 9.00
C THR A 41 28.56 -1.72 10.39
N GLU A 42 29.11 -0.51 10.49
CA GLU A 42 29.41 0.11 11.79
C GLU A 42 28.14 0.65 12.44
N SER A 43 27.26 1.28 11.66
CA SER A 43 25.96 1.78 12.13
C SER A 43 24.80 0.79 12.01
N GLU A 44 25.08 -0.44 11.57
CA GLU A 44 24.08 -1.49 11.27
C GLU A 44 22.94 -0.97 10.36
N PHE A 45 23.31 -0.20 9.34
CA PHE A 45 22.38 0.41 8.39
C PHE A 45 22.44 -0.28 7.03
N ILE A 46 21.28 -0.55 6.44
CA ILE A 46 21.17 -1.06 5.07
C ILE A 46 20.02 -0.40 4.34
N ARG A 47 20.22 -0.14 3.04
CA ARG A 47 19.20 0.35 2.13
C ARG A 47 19.19 -0.48 0.86
N GLN A 48 18.02 -0.97 0.48
CA GLN A 48 17.84 -1.87 -0.65
C GLN A 48 16.71 -1.39 -1.56
N LEU A 49 16.88 -1.54 -2.87
CA LEU A 49 15.84 -1.33 -3.86
C LEU A 49 15.13 -2.64 -4.16
N CYS A 50 13.84 -2.69 -3.86
CA CYS A 50 12.98 -3.84 -4.08
C CYS A 50 12.06 -3.62 -5.30
N PRO A 51 11.67 -4.70 -6.01
CA PRO A 51 10.73 -4.60 -7.13
C PRO A 51 9.38 -3.99 -6.73
N GLY A 52 8.85 -3.12 -7.59
CA GLY A 52 7.47 -2.66 -7.56
C GLY A 52 6.74 -3.00 -8.86
N VAL A 53 5.60 -2.35 -9.10
CA VAL A 53 4.78 -2.55 -10.31
C VAL A 53 4.78 -1.30 -11.19
N ALA A 54 4.59 -1.45 -12.50
CA ALA A 54 4.38 -0.32 -13.42
C ALA A 54 5.43 0.82 -13.26
N ARG A 55 6.71 0.45 -13.20
CA ARG A 55 7.87 1.34 -13.00
C ARG A 55 7.95 2.04 -11.63
N VAL A 56 7.09 1.66 -10.69
CA VAL A 56 7.26 2.03 -9.28
C VAL A 56 8.37 1.18 -8.68
N THR A 57 9.22 1.78 -7.85
CA THR A 57 10.29 1.10 -7.11
C THR A 57 10.06 1.29 -5.61
N LEU A 58 10.27 0.25 -4.83
CA LEU A 58 10.31 0.35 -3.37
C LEU A 58 11.76 0.45 -2.93
N GLU A 59 12.03 1.27 -1.94
CA GLU A 59 13.28 1.27 -1.21
C GLU A 59 12.99 0.95 0.24
N VAL A 60 13.62 -0.12 0.73
CA VAL A 60 13.53 -0.56 2.11
C VAL A 60 14.83 -0.15 2.80
N SER A 61 14.72 0.52 3.93
CA SER A 61 15.87 0.86 4.77
C SER A 61 15.69 0.28 6.16
N GLU A 62 16.73 -0.31 6.71
CA GLU A 62 16.79 -0.74 8.10
C GLU A 62 18.01 -0.11 8.77
N GLY A 63 17.83 0.40 9.99
CA GLY A 63 18.90 0.86 10.86
C GLY A 63 18.43 0.85 12.30
N ASP A 64 19.30 0.44 13.22
CA ASP A 64 18.96 0.25 14.65
C ASP A 64 17.67 -0.58 14.81
N LEU A 65 17.58 -1.70 14.08
CA LEU A 65 16.45 -2.64 14.04
C LEU A 65 15.10 -2.00 13.72
N ARG A 66 15.08 -0.89 12.99
CA ARG A 66 13.85 -0.21 12.56
C ARG A 66 13.82 -0.09 11.05
N THR A 67 12.71 -0.55 10.47
CA THR A 67 12.51 -0.49 9.02
C THR A 67 11.66 0.71 8.62
N ASN A 68 12.02 1.34 7.50
CA ASN A 68 11.18 2.29 6.80
C ASN A 68 11.11 1.96 5.30
N VAL A 69 10.12 2.55 4.61
CA VAL A 69 9.96 2.39 3.16
C VAL A 69 9.79 3.74 2.50
N ARG A 70 10.56 3.95 1.43
CA ARG A 70 10.32 5.02 0.46
C ARG A 70 9.84 4.43 -0.84
N VAL A 71 8.96 5.14 -1.53
CA VAL A 71 8.41 4.71 -2.82
C VAL A 71 8.79 5.71 -3.90
N ARG A 72 9.40 5.22 -4.98
CA ARG A 72 9.64 6.01 -6.18
C ARG A 72 8.54 5.76 -7.19
N THR A 73 7.74 6.78 -7.47
CA THR A 73 6.69 6.74 -8.50
C THR A 73 7.29 6.68 -9.91
N ALA A 74 6.48 6.33 -10.91
CA ALA A 74 6.93 6.15 -12.29
C ALA A 74 7.51 7.42 -12.96
N ASN A 75 7.28 8.62 -12.38
CA ASN A 75 7.90 9.88 -12.78
C ASN A 75 9.19 10.21 -12.01
N GLY A 76 9.71 9.27 -11.22
CA GLY A 76 10.96 9.41 -10.48
C GLY A 76 10.86 10.11 -9.12
N ARG A 77 9.65 10.52 -8.69
CA ARG A 77 9.48 11.19 -7.40
C ARG A 77 9.51 10.20 -6.23
N TRP A 78 10.33 10.49 -5.23
CA TRP A 78 10.34 9.73 -3.98
C TRP A 78 9.28 10.25 -3.00
N SER A 79 8.67 9.34 -2.26
CA SER A 79 7.80 9.64 -1.13
C SER A 79 8.12 8.71 0.03
N ASP A 80 8.31 9.29 1.20
CA ASP A 80 8.58 8.56 2.43
C ASP A 80 7.24 8.12 3.07
N LEU A 81 7.12 6.83 3.41
CA LEU A 81 5.93 6.32 4.09
C LEU A 81 5.92 6.63 5.59
N ARG A 82 7.03 7.10 6.16
CA ARG A 82 7.17 7.56 7.54
C ARG A 82 6.66 6.52 8.54
N LEU A 83 7.01 5.24 8.34
CA LEU A 83 6.43 4.13 9.09
C LEU A 83 6.70 4.23 10.60
N MET A 84 7.87 4.71 10.97
CA MET A 84 8.26 4.92 12.37
C MET A 84 7.38 5.95 13.09
N GLU A 85 6.94 6.98 12.37
CA GLU A 85 6.17 8.09 12.93
C GLU A 85 4.67 7.85 12.86
N LEU A 86 4.21 7.11 11.84
CA LEU A 86 2.79 6.88 11.58
C LEU A 86 2.28 5.54 12.14
N VAL A 87 3.16 4.59 12.43
CA VAL A 87 2.78 3.24 12.85
C VAL A 87 3.34 2.92 14.23
N SER A 88 4.67 2.86 14.37
CA SER A 88 5.33 2.61 15.65
C SER A 88 6.82 2.94 15.58
N SER A 89 7.34 3.57 16.63
CA SER A 89 8.75 3.93 16.81
C SER A 89 9.61 2.81 17.40
N GLY A 90 9.00 1.67 17.77
CA GLY A 90 9.71 0.49 18.27
C GLY A 90 10.49 -0.24 17.18
N PHE A 91 11.25 -1.26 17.59
CA PHE A 91 11.90 -2.18 16.65
C PHE A 91 10.89 -2.78 15.69
N SER A 92 11.25 -2.90 14.43
CA SER A 92 10.31 -3.26 13.39
C SER A 92 10.93 -4.02 12.23
N SER A 93 10.07 -4.73 11.52
CA SER A 93 10.39 -5.46 10.30
C SER A 93 9.21 -5.45 9.34
N LEU A 94 9.49 -5.64 8.04
CA LEU A 94 8.45 -5.82 7.04
C LEU A 94 8.09 -7.29 6.86
N GLY A 95 6.85 -7.56 6.44
CA GLY A 95 6.52 -8.84 5.84
C GLY A 95 7.20 -9.00 4.47
N PRO A 96 7.31 -10.22 3.93
CA PRO A 96 8.13 -10.53 2.75
C PRO A 96 7.53 -10.05 1.42
N ARG A 97 6.35 -9.41 1.43
CA ARG A 97 5.63 -9.02 0.21
C ARG A 97 4.98 -7.65 0.34
N ALA A 98 5.03 -6.91 -0.77
CA ALA A 98 4.17 -5.77 -1.02
C ALA A 98 2.96 -6.23 -1.85
N GLU A 99 1.76 -5.88 -1.39
CA GLU A 99 0.51 -6.10 -2.14
C GLU A 99 0.09 -4.79 -2.81
N TRP A 100 -0.17 -4.82 -4.11
CA TRP A 100 -0.54 -3.67 -4.92
C TRP A 100 -1.96 -3.82 -5.43
N VAL A 101 -2.71 -2.72 -5.42
CA VAL A 101 -3.98 -2.60 -6.17
C VAL A 101 -3.66 -1.86 -7.46
N VAL A 102 -3.93 -2.50 -8.60
CA VAL A 102 -3.57 -2.00 -9.93
C VAL A 102 -4.83 -1.87 -10.79
N GLY A 103 -5.16 -0.65 -11.22
CA GLY A 103 -6.27 -0.38 -12.12
C GLY A 103 -5.75 0.01 -13.50
N ARG A 104 -6.13 -0.73 -14.55
CA ARG A 104 -5.73 -0.45 -15.94
C ARG A 104 -4.21 -0.26 -16.10
N GLY A 105 -3.41 -1.08 -15.41
CA GLY A 105 -1.94 -1.01 -15.42
C GLY A 105 -1.32 0.12 -14.59
N VAL A 106 -2.13 0.88 -13.85
CA VAL A 106 -1.66 1.97 -12.96
C VAL A 106 -1.80 1.52 -11.50
N PRO A 107 -0.74 1.62 -10.66
CA PRO A 107 -0.85 1.34 -9.24
C PRO A 107 -1.66 2.42 -8.55
N LEU A 108 -2.68 2.00 -7.80
CA LEU A 108 -3.62 2.86 -7.09
C LEU A 108 -3.35 2.85 -5.58
N ALA A 109 -2.93 1.71 -5.05
CA ALA A 109 -2.62 1.55 -3.64
C ALA A 109 -1.52 0.50 -3.41
N LEU A 110 -0.87 0.62 -2.26
CA LEU A 110 0.15 -0.27 -1.74
C LEU A 110 -0.25 -0.70 -0.32
N ILE A 111 -0.18 -1.99 -0.05
CA ILE A 111 -0.36 -2.57 1.29
C ILE A 111 0.96 -3.23 1.69
N LEU A 112 1.47 -2.84 2.86
CA LEU A 112 2.65 -3.43 3.49
C LEU A 112 2.25 -4.05 4.82
N ARG A 113 2.81 -5.22 5.12
CA ARG A 113 2.79 -5.74 6.50
C ARG A 113 3.97 -5.14 7.25
N TYR A 114 3.69 -4.50 8.37
CA TYR A 114 4.69 -3.90 9.25
C TYR A 114 4.55 -4.52 10.63
N ASN A 115 5.57 -5.23 11.09
CA ASN A 115 5.60 -5.84 12.40
C ASN A 115 6.43 -4.94 13.31
N ALA A 116 5.88 -4.53 14.45
CA ALA A 116 6.59 -3.65 15.38
C ALA A 116 6.46 -4.15 16.81
N SER A 117 7.52 -3.97 17.59
CA SER A 117 7.47 -4.10 19.04
C SER A 117 6.73 -2.89 19.63
N GLU A 118 5.68 -3.15 20.41
CA GLU A 118 4.93 -2.12 21.13
C GLU A 118 5.16 -2.18 22.65
N VAL A 119 5.85 -3.21 23.13
CA VAL A 119 6.07 -3.48 24.55
C VAL A 119 7.57 -3.55 24.79
N SER A 120 8.11 -2.51 25.44
CA SER A 120 9.55 -2.37 25.68
C SER A 120 10.13 -3.53 26.48
N GLU A 121 9.35 -4.11 27.39
CA GLU A 121 9.73 -5.24 28.24
C GLU A 121 9.66 -6.61 27.53
N ALA A 122 9.11 -6.65 26.32
CA ALA A 122 8.97 -7.86 25.52
C ALA A 122 9.16 -7.54 24.02
N PRO A 123 10.36 -7.10 23.60
CA PRO A 123 10.62 -6.60 22.26
C PRO A 123 10.44 -7.63 21.14
N GLU A 124 10.48 -8.92 21.49
CA GLU A 124 10.19 -10.04 20.59
C GLU A 124 8.69 -10.20 20.28
N ARG A 125 7.81 -9.57 21.07
CA ARG A 125 6.35 -9.64 20.86
C ARG A 125 5.91 -8.59 19.84
N LEU A 126 5.94 -8.99 18.59
CA LEU A 126 5.59 -8.11 17.48
C LEU A 126 4.06 -7.99 17.28
N THR A 127 3.60 -6.76 17.12
CA THR A 127 2.26 -6.41 16.64
C THR A 127 2.32 -6.27 15.11
N SER A 128 1.49 -7.04 14.39
CA SER A 128 1.46 -7.04 12.92
C SER A 128 0.38 -6.12 12.36
N TYR A 129 0.79 -4.98 11.81
CA TYR A 129 -0.06 -4.02 11.14
C TYR A 129 -0.11 -4.26 9.64
N LEU A 130 -1.21 -3.83 9.01
CA LEU A 130 -1.26 -3.61 7.56
C LEU A 130 -1.34 -2.12 7.30
N VAL A 131 -0.28 -1.58 6.70
CA VAL A 131 -0.16 -0.18 6.33
C VAL A 131 -0.66 -0.02 4.90
N VAL A 132 -1.66 0.82 4.71
CA VAL A 132 -2.25 1.08 3.39
C VAL A 132 -1.88 2.48 2.94
N SER A 133 -1.30 2.56 1.75
CA SER A 133 -0.87 3.81 1.12
C SER A 133 -1.59 4.01 -0.20
N LYS A 134 -1.95 5.26 -0.51
CA LYS A 134 -2.42 5.61 -1.86
C LYS A 134 -1.22 5.92 -2.75
N VAL A 135 -1.30 5.52 -4.01
CA VAL A 135 -0.28 5.80 -5.03
C VAL A 135 -0.89 6.71 -6.08
N THR A 136 -0.27 7.87 -6.30
CA THR A 136 -0.70 8.83 -7.33
C THR A 136 0.49 9.19 -8.22
N GLY A 137 0.24 9.90 -9.32
CA GLY A 137 1.31 10.46 -10.13
C GLY A 137 2.16 11.50 -9.39
N THR A 138 1.66 12.09 -8.30
CA THR A 138 2.34 13.17 -7.57
C THR A 138 3.05 12.69 -6.30
N GLY A 139 2.79 11.47 -5.85
CA GLY A 139 3.48 10.87 -4.71
C GLY A 139 2.73 9.69 -4.10
N VAL A 140 3.25 9.22 -2.97
CA VAL A 140 2.68 8.12 -2.18
C VAL A 140 2.59 8.56 -0.73
N CYS A 141 1.50 8.22 -0.05
CA CYS A 141 1.38 8.47 1.38
C CYS A 141 0.49 7.42 2.05
N VAL A 142 0.73 7.16 3.32
CA VAL A 142 -0.11 6.30 4.15
C VAL A 142 -1.49 6.96 4.32
N VAL A 143 -2.55 6.18 4.13
CA VAL A 143 -3.95 6.61 4.29
C VAL A 143 -4.67 5.84 5.39
N GLY A 144 -4.06 4.78 5.91
CA GLY A 144 -4.57 4.07 7.08
C GLY A 144 -3.65 2.96 7.56
N VAL A 145 -3.80 2.62 8.84
CA VAL A 145 -3.07 1.54 9.51
C VAL A 145 -4.11 0.59 10.11
N VAL A 146 -4.11 -0.66 9.66
CA VAL A 146 -5.05 -1.68 10.15
C VAL A 146 -4.38 -2.50 11.23
N LYS A 147 -4.94 -2.45 12.44
CA LYS A 147 -4.51 -3.25 13.59
C LYS A 147 -4.77 -4.75 13.38
N PRO A 148 -3.99 -5.64 14.04
CA PRO A 148 -4.19 -7.09 13.95
C PRO A 148 -5.61 -7.50 14.30
N SER A 149 -6.17 -8.41 13.49
CA SER A 149 -7.43 -9.11 13.75
C SER A 149 -7.62 -10.21 12.71
N ALA A 150 -8.59 -11.10 12.92
CA ALA A 150 -8.99 -12.10 11.92
C ALA A 150 -9.37 -11.51 10.55
N GLN A 151 -9.86 -10.26 10.52
CA GLN A 151 -10.30 -9.59 9.28
C GLN A 151 -9.31 -8.54 8.76
N ALA A 152 -8.08 -8.47 9.29
CA ALA A 152 -7.15 -7.39 8.97
C ALA A 152 -6.89 -7.27 7.46
N ASN A 153 -6.64 -8.38 6.76
CA ASN A 153 -6.40 -8.37 5.30
C ASN A 153 -7.62 -7.88 4.51
N VAL A 154 -8.82 -8.30 4.91
CA VAL A 154 -10.08 -7.86 4.24
C VAL A 154 -10.25 -6.35 4.41
N ARG A 155 -10.04 -5.84 5.62
CA ARG A 155 -10.15 -4.40 5.91
C ARG A 155 -9.08 -3.58 5.18
N ALA A 156 -7.84 -4.06 5.14
CA ALA A 156 -6.75 -3.39 4.43
C ALA A 156 -7.03 -3.32 2.92
N ARG A 157 -7.55 -4.39 2.32
CA ARG A 157 -7.94 -4.40 0.91
C ARG A 157 -9.10 -3.45 0.64
N ALA A 158 -10.16 -3.50 1.44
CA ALA A 158 -11.29 -2.57 1.31
C ALA A 158 -10.84 -1.10 1.44
N LEU A 159 -9.89 -0.81 2.34
CA LEU A 159 -9.27 0.50 2.46
C LEU A 159 -8.45 0.87 1.22
N ALA A 160 -7.70 -0.08 0.65
CA ALA A 160 -6.89 0.13 -0.54
C ALA A 160 -7.73 0.45 -1.79
N GLU A 161 -8.87 -0.21 -1.98
CA GLU A 161 -9.82 0.10 -3.06
C GLU A 161 -10.34 1.55 -3.00
N GLN A 162 -10.37 2.15 -1.80
CA GLN A 162 -10.87 3.51 -1.57
C GLN A 162 -9.74 4.54 -1.41
N ALA A 163 -8.47 4.12 -1.49
CA ALA A 163 -7.33 4.91 -1.06
C ALA A 163 -7.19 6.26 -1.80
N GLY A 164 -7.55 6.30 -3.09
CA GLY A 164 -7.46 7.52 -3.91
C GLY A 164 -8.23 8.71 -3.34
N GLY A 165 -9.37 8.46 -2.70
CA GLY A 165 -10.21 9.50 -2.09
C GLY A 165 -9.85 9.86 -0.64
N ARG A 166 -8.89 9.17 -0.02
CA ARG A 166 -8.57 9.38 1.39
C ARG A 166 -7.47 10.42 1.61
N PRO A 167 -7.55 11.22 2.68
CA PRO A 167 -6.45 12.10 3.06
C PRO A 167 -5.22 11.28 3.48
N CYS A 168 -4.03 11.85 3.28
CA CYS A 168 -2.82 11.29 3.86
C CYS A 168 -2.87 11.42 5.39
N LEU A 169 -2.41 10.39 6.10
CA LEU A 169 -2.18 10.49 7.53
C LEU A 169 -1.06 11.49 7.82
N ARG A 170 -1.12 12.07 9.01
CA ARG A 170 -0.07 12.90 9.60
C ARG A 170 0.33 12.26 10.92
N ALA A 171 1.59 12.46 11.30
CA ALA A 171 2.02 12.09 12.64
C ALA A 171 1.15 12.85 13.68
N PRO A 172 0.78 12.20 14.78
CA PRO A 172 0.06 12.83 15.89
C PRO A 172 0.76 14.08 16.43
#